data_AF-A0A2N1Q8I5-F1
#
_entry.id   AF-A0A2N1Q8I5-F1
#
_cell.length_a   1.000
_cell.length_b   1.000
_cell.length_c   1.000
_cell.angle_alpha   90.00
_cell.angle_beta   90.00
_cell.angle_gamma   90.00
#
_symmetry.space_group_name_H-M   'P 1'
#
loop_
_entity.id
_entity.type
_entity.pdbx_description
1 polymer ?
#
loop_
_entity_poly.entity_id
_entity_poly.type
_entity_poly.pdbx_seq_one_letter_code
_entity_poly.pdbx_strand_id
1 'polypeptide(L)'
;MSRYVISLGGNALGKNAAEQKELLKDVAKAIYPLIENNHDIVIVHGNGPQVGMINLAFSESTSTPMMPFAECGAMSQGYIGFHIQNALYNIMKSKKHQRPISTIVSQVLVDVNDPAFQHPTKPIGSFYTKEESLEMEKSQGYTMVEDAGRGYRRVVASPKPLDVIEKESILALLKDKQIVIAAGGGGIPVIDKVGSLFGVDAVIDKDFASAKMAEIIDADELIILTAVDYVFLDFNTPNQRALKEVTLSELDDLLKGNHFKKGSMLPKIEACMSFVKATKKPAVIANLNQADLAFKQLSGTIIKY
;
A
#
# COMPACT_ATOMS: atom_id res chain seq x y z
N MET A 1 -2.16 23.03 -11.01
CA MET A 1 -2.50 21.61 -11.23
C MET A 1 -1.33 20.82 -10.74
N SER A 2 -1.57 19.86 -9.85
CA SER A 2 -0.52 19.09 -9.17
C SER A 2 -0.74 17.60 -9.38
N ARG A 3 0.30 16.79 -9.18
CA ARG A 3 0.26 15.33 -9.30
C ARG A 3 0.38 14.65 -7.94
N TYR A 4 -0.53 13.74 -7.66
CA TYR A 4 -0.61 13.03 -6.39
C TYR A 4 -0.46 11.53 -6.57
N VAL A 5 0.26 10.90 -5.64
CA VAL A 5 0.08 9.49 -5.34
C VAL A 5 -0.68 9.36 -4.03
N ILE A 6 -1.79 8.63 -4.06
CA ILE A 6 -2.62 8.35 -2.88
C ILE A 6 -2.48 6.88 -2.52
N SER A 7 -1.91 6.60 -1.35
CA SER A 7 -1.75 5.25 -0.80
C SER A 7 -2.89 4.92 0.17
N LEU A 8 -3.70 3.92 -0.17
CA LEU A 8 -4.85 3.48 0.62
C LEU A 8 -4.52 2.28 1.53
N GLY A 9 -4.79 2.43 2.82
CA GLY A 9 -4.65 1.41 3.87
C GLY A 9 -5.72 0.32 3.89
N GLY A 10 -5.55 -0.68 4.75
CA GLY A 10 -6.57 -1.72 4.97
C GLY A 10 -7.89 -1.17 5.56
N ASN A 11 -7.82 -0.05 6.29
CA ASN A 11 -9.00 0.67 6.79
C ASN A 11 -9.89 1.23 5.66
N ALA A 12 -9.34 1.42 4.46
CA ALA A 12 -10.09 1.87 3.29
C ALA A 12 -10.77 0.72 2.51
N LEU A 13 -10.42 -0.54 2.80
CA LEU A 13 -10.71 -1.68 1.93
C LEU A 13 -11.50 -2.82 2.61
N GLY A 14 -11.65 -2.78 3.93
CA GLY A 14 -12.40 -3.79 4.69
C GLY A 14 -11.80 -5.20 4.60
N LYS A 15 -12.60 -6.20 4.98
CA LYS A 15 -12.20 -7.61 5.04
C LYS A 15 -12.94 -8.49 4.02
N ASN A 16 -14.05 -8.02 3.46
CA ASN A 16 -14.85 -8.75 2.48
C ASN A 16 -15.42 -7.80 1.40
N ALA A 17 -16.02 -8.35 0.35
CA ALA A 17 -16.50 -7.59 -0.80
C ALA A 17 -17.64 -6.61 -0.50
N ALA A 18 -18.55 -6.96 0.41
CA ALA A 18 -19.65 -6.07 0.78
C ALA A 18 -19.15 -4.86 1.56
N GLU A 19 -18.34 -5.11 2.60
CA GLU A 19 -17.71 -4.07 3.41
C GLU A 19 -16.80 -3.16 2.57
N GLN A 20 -16.00 -3.75 1.66
CA GLN A 20 -15.12 -2.99 0.77
C GLN A 20 -15.89 -2.00 -0.10
N LYS A 21 -17.03 -2.43 -0.70
CA LYS A 21 -17.87 -1.55 -1.52
C LYS A 21 -18.43 -0.38 -0.71
N GLU A 22 -18.82 -0.61 0.54
CA GLU A 22 -19.33 0.45 1.41
C GLU A 22 -18.24 1.44 1.81
N LEU A 23 -17.08 0.95 2.28
CA LEU A 23 -15.94 1.82 2.67
C LEU A 23 -15.43 2.67 1.51
N LEU A 24 -15.40 2.11 0.30
CA LEU A 24 -14.93 2.83 -0.88
C LEU A 24 -15.84 3.99 -1.30
N LYS A 25 -17.09 4.07 -0.82
CA LYS A 25 -17.93 5.26 -1.02
C LYS A 25 -17.33 6.47 -0.33
N ASP A 26 -16.81 6.31 0.89
CA ASP A 26 -16.21 7.41 1.64
C ASP A 26 -14.81 7.75 1.10
N VAL A 27 -14.05 6.75 0.65
CA VAL A 27 -12.81 6.98 -0.10
C VAL A 27 -13.05 7.80 -1.37
N ALA A 28 -14.08 7.45 -2.14
CA ALA A 28 -14.41 8.17 -3.36
C ALA A 28 -14.83 9.62 -3.08
N LYS A 29 -15.61 9.87 -2.01
CA LYS A 29 -15.93 11.23 -1.56
C LYS A 29 -14.68 12.01 -1.14
N ALA A 30 -13.76 11.35 -0.42
CA ALA A 30 -12.53 11.95 0.06
C ALA A 30 -11.60 12.38 -1.08
N ILE A 31 -11.49 11.57 -2.14
CA ILE A 31 -10.62 11.85 -3.31
C ILE A 31 -11.27 12.81 -4.31
N TYR A 32 -12.60 12.87 -4.38
CA TYR A 32 -13.34 13.67 -5.37
C TYR A 32 -12.88 15.14 -5.49
N PRO A 33 -12.55 15.87 -4.41
CA PRO A 33 -12.03 17.25 -4.54
C PRO A 33 -10.77 17.34 -5.43
N LEU A 34 -9.88 16.36 -5.42
CA LEU A 34 -8.70 16.37 -6.30
C LEU A 34 -9.10 16.14 -7.77
N ILE A 35 -10.09 15.28 -7.99
CA ILE A 35 -10.64 14.99 -9.32
C ILE A 35 -11.30 16.25 -9.89
N GLU A 36 -12.15 16.91 -9.09
CA GLU A 36 -12.87 18.12 -9.46
C GLU A 36 -11.92 19.27 -9.82
N ASN A 37 -10.81 19.40 -9.09
CA ASN A 37 -9.76 20.39 -9.37
C ASN A 37 -8.75 19.94 -10.45
N ASN A 38 -9.07 18.87 -11.18
CA ASN A 38 -8.32 18.37 -12.34
C ASN A 38 -6.86 18.01 -12.04
N HIS A 39 -6.55 17.56 -10.82
CA HIS A 39 -5.21 17.10 -10.47
C HIS A 39 -4.89 15.75 -11.13
N ASP A 40 -3.61 15.47 -11.39
CA ASP A 40 -3.17 14.14 -11.83
C ASP A 40 -3.15 13.20 -10.60
N ILE A 41 -3.75 12.02 -10.71
CA ILE A 41 -3.94 11.12 -9.56
C ILE A 41 -3.54 9.70 -9.94
N VAL A 42 -2.63 9.12 -9.16
CA VAL A 42 -2.38 7.68 -9.10
C VAL A 42 -2.80 7.16 -7.73
N ILE A 43 -3.57 6.09 -7.70
CA ILE A 43 -3.99 5.41 -6.47
C ILE A 43 -3.23 4.09 -6.36
N VAL A 44 -2.53 3.94 -5.25
CA VAL A 44 -1.93 2.66 -4.82
C VAL A 44 -2.72 2.19 -3.60
N HIS A 45 -2.94 0.89 -3.47
CA HIS A 45 -3.74 0.35 -2.37
C HIS A 45 -3.09 -0.89 -1.77
N GLY A 46 -3.41 -1.20 -0.50
CA GLY A 46 -3.03 -2.47 0.11
C GLY A 46 -3.91 -3.63 -0.37
N ASN A 47 -3.54 -4.85 -0.04
CA ASN A 47 -4.37 -6.02 -0.35
C ASN A 47 -4.38 -7.09 0.74
N GLY A 48 -3.77 -6.84 1.92
CA GLY A 48 -3.51 -7.88 2.94
C GLY A 48 -4.69 -8.81 3.26
N PRO A 49 -5.85 -8.29 3.69
CA PRO A 49 -7.04 -9.12 3.91
C PRO A 49 -7.54 -9.83 2.66
N GLN A 50 -7.51 -9.15 1.50
CA GLN A 50 -8.07 -9.64 0.24
C GLN A 50 -7.21 -10.75 -0.38
N VAL A 51 -5.90 -10.57 -0.44
CA VAL A 51 -4.96 -11.59 -0.91
C VAL A 51 -4.92 -12.78 0.03
N GLY A 52 -5.04 -12.55 1.34
CA GLY A 52 -5.18 -13.62 2.34
C GLY A 52 -6.43 -14.46 2.12
N MET A 53 -7.58 -13.82 1.88
CA MET A 53 -8.83 -14.51 1.55
C MET A 53 -8.73 -15.33 0.25
N ILE A 54 -8.13 -14.76 -0.81
CA ILE A 54 -7.93 -15.46 -2.08
C ILE A 54 -7.02 -16.67 -1.89
N ASN A 55 -5.86 -16.49 -1.24
CA ASN A 55 -4.91 -17.57 -1.02
C ASN A 55 -5.47 -18.68 -0.13
N LEU A 56 -6.24 -18.33 0.91
CA LEU A 56 -6.91 -19.31 1.76
C LEU A 56 -7.92 -20.15 0.96
N ALA A 57 -8.73 -19.51 0.10
CA ALA A 57 -9.72 -20.22 -0.72
C ALA A 57 -9.08 -21.27 -1.66
N PHE A 58 -7.89 -20.99 -2.21
CA PHE A 58 -7.13 -21.97 -2.98
C PHE A 58 -6.47 -23.05 -2.11
N SER A 59 -6.05 -22.68 -0.89
CA SER A 59 -5.41 -23.61 0.06
C SER A 59 -6.38 -24.63 0.66
N GLU A 60 -7.65 -24.25 0.82
CA GLU A 60 -8.70 -25.12 1.35
C GLU A 60 -9.37 -25.98 0.25
N SER A 61 -9.15 -25.64 -1.02
CA SER A 61 -9.75 -26.36 -2.13
C SER A 61 -9.07 -27.71 -2.37
N THR A 62 -9.88 -28.77 -2.47
CA THR A 62 -9.41 -30.11 -2.83
C THR A 62 -9.55 -30.43 -4.32
N SER A 63 -10.22 -29.56 -5.08
CA SER A 63 -10.56 -29.77 -6.49
C SER A 63 -9.85 -28.81 -7.44
N THR A 64 -9.13 -27.82 -6.92
CA THR A 64 -8.35 -26.86 -7.71
C THR A 64 -6.89 -26.86 -7.27
N PRO A 65 -5.92 -26.60 -8.16
CA PRO A 65 -4.53 -26.51 -7.78
C PRO A 65 -4.27 -25.32 -6.83
N MET A 66 -3.21 -25.44 -6.05
CA MET A 66 -2.67 -24.32 -5.27
C MET A 66 -2.32 -23.17 -6.20
N MET A 67 -2.69 -21.95 -5.80
CA MET A 67 -2.35 -20.73 -6.51
C MET A 67 -1.13 -20.08 -5.84
N PRO A 68 -0.03 -19.81 -6.56
CA PRO A 68 1.11 -19.13 -5.97
C PRO A 68 0.75 -17.69 -5.56
N PHE A 69 1.58 -17.09 -4.71
CA PHE A 69 1.19 -15.86 -4.02
C PHE A 69 1.21 -14.66 -4.97
N ALA A 70 2.10 -14.68 -5.97
CA ALA A 70 2.16 -13.68 -7.03
C ALA A 70 0.84 -13.59 -7.82
N GLU A 71 0.26 -14.72 -8.24
CA GLU A 71 -1.01 -14.80 -8.94
C GLU A 71 -2.18 -14.39 -8.04
N CYS A 72 -2.17 -14.79 -6.75
CA CYS A 72 -3.14 -14.28 -5.78
C CYS A 72 -3.06 -12.73 -5.68
N GLY A 73 -1.84 -12.19 -5.71
CA GLY A 73 -1.57 -10.76 -5.80
C GLY A 73 -2.22 -10.13 -7.04
N ALA A 74 -2.01 -10.71 -8.22
CA ALA A 74 -2.62 -10.28 -9.48
C ALA A 74 -4.15 -10.27 -9.42
N MET A 75 -4.76 -11.35 -8.91
CA MET A 75 -6.21 -11.43 -8.70
C MET A 75 -6.72 -10.32 -7.77
N SER A 76 -5.99 -10.04 -6.69
CA SER A 76 -6.36 -8.99 -5.74
C SER A 76 -6.36 -7.58 -6.35
N GLN A 77 -5.48 -7.32 -7.34
CA GLN A 77 -5.46 -6.04 -8.05
C GLN A 77 -6.71 -5.85 -8.89
N GLY A 78 -7.13 -6.87 -9.65
CA GLY A 78 -8.36 -6.83 -10.42
C GLY A 78 -9.60 -6.65 -9.53
N TYR A 79 -9.67 -7.41 -8.44
CA TYR A 79 -10.76 -7.34 -7.47
C TYR A 79 -10.90 -5.95 -6.83
N ILE A 80 -9.82 -5.43 -6.24
CA ILE A 80 -9.87 -4.15 -5.51
C ILE A 80 -9.97 -2.99 -6.48
N GLY A 81 -9.21 -3.01 -7.59
CA GLY A 81 -9.25 -1.99 -8.62
C GLY A 81 -10.65 -1.85 -9.24
N PHE A 82 -11.35 -2.96 -9.48
CA PHE A 82 -12.75 -2.96 -9.89
C PHE A 82 -13.66 -2.20 -8.91
N HIS A 83 -13.48 -2.40 -7.60
CA HIS A 83 -14.30 -1.68 -6.62
C HIS A 83 -13.93 -0.20 -6.52
N ILE A 84 -12.65 0.15 -6.55
CA ILE A 84 -12.19 1.55 -6.51
C ILE A 84 -12.70 2.30 -7.74
N GLN A 85 -12.49 1.76 -8.95
CA GLN A 85 -12.91 2.41 -10.19
C GLN A 85 -14.45 2.61 -10.23
N ASN A 86 -15.22 1.64 -9.71
CA ASN A 86 -16.68 1.75 -9.64
C ASN A 86 -17.12 2.86 -8.66
N ALA A 87 -16.51 2.90 -7.46
CA ALA A 87 -16.82 3.94 -6.48
C ALA A 87 -16.50 5.35 -7.00
N LEU A 88 -15.34 5.53 -7.62
CA LEU A 88 -14.94 6.79 -8.25
C LEU A 88 -15.86 7.18 -9.41
N TYR A 89 -16.23 6.22 -10.27
CA TYR A 89 -17.17 6.46 -11.36
C TYR A 89 -18.53 6.95 -10.83
N ASN A 90 -19.07 6.30 -9.79
CA ASN A 90 -20.37 6.65 -9.23
C ASN A 90 -20.38 8.05 -8.60
N ILE A 91 -19.33 8.41 -7.84
CA ILE A 91 -19.27 9.76 -7.25
C ILE A 91 -19.17 10.83 -8.35
N MET A 92 -18.31 10.63 -9.37
CA MET A 92 -18.19 11.56 -10.49
C MET A 92 -19.51 11.70 -11.24
N LYS A 93 -20.19 10.57 -11.53
CA LYS A 93 -21.48 10.57 -12.21
C LYS A 93 -22.54 11.35 -11.42
N SER A 94 -22.59 11.17 -10.09
CA SER A 94 -23.52 11.90 -9.22
C SER A 94 -23.27 13.42 -9.22
N LYS A 95 -22.03 13.84 -9.48
CA LYS A 95 -21.59 15.23 -9.56
C LYS A 95 -21.59 15.80 -10.99
N LYS A 96 -22.09 15.03 -11.97
CA LYS A 96 -22.06 15.37 -13.40
C LYS A 96 -20.64 15.63 -13.94
N HIS A 97 -19.65 14.99 -13.33
CA HIS A 97 -18.26 15.00 -13.76
C HIS A 97 -17.96 13.73 -14.54
N GLN A 98 -17.05 13.80 -15.52
CA GLN A 98 -16.59 12.64 -16.28
C GLN A 98 -15.08 12.69 -16.44
N ARG A 99 -14.41 11.62 -16.06
CA ARG A 99 -12.98 11.41 -16.25
C ARG A 99 -12.72 9.91 -16.38
N PRO A 100 -11.91 9.45 -17.35
CA PRO A 100 -11.60 8.03 -17.47
C PRO A 100 -10.83 7.53 -16.23
N ILE A 101 -11.10 6.28 -15.83
CA ILE A 101 -10.41 5.60 -14.74
C ILE A 101 -9.89 4.28 -15.29
N SER A 102 -8.62 3.99 -15.04
CA SER A 102 -7.97 2.76 -15.48
C SER A 102 -7.29 2.05 -14.32
N THR A 103 -7.60 0.76 -14.16
CA THR A 103 -6.86 -0.14 -13.28
C THR A 103 -5.82 -0.89 -14.10
N ILE A 104 -4.55 -0.82 -13.71
CA ILE A 104 -3.45 -1.53 -14.36
C ILE A 104 -2.96 -2.67 -13.46
N VAL A 105 -2.98 -3.89 -14.00
CA VAL A 105 -2.23 -5.00 -13.41
C VAL A 105 -0.75 -4.64 -13.47
N SER A 106 -0.13 -4.52 -12.30
CA SER A 106 1.21 -3.93 -12.15
C SER A 106 2.19 -4.94 -11.56
N GLN A 107 3.32 -5.12 -12.25
CA GLN A 107 4.50 -5.83 -11.80
C GLN A 107 5.52 -4.83 -11.24
N VAL A 108 6.18 -5.21 -10.15
CA VAL A 108 7.17 -4.37 -9.47
C VAL A 108 8.47 -5.14 -9.35
N LEU A 109 9.50 -4.57 -9.95
CA LEU A 109 10.84 -5.15 -9.98
C LEU A 109 11.46 -5.07 -8.59
N VAL A 110 12.05 -6.17 -8.13
CA VAL A 110 12.78 -6.27 -6.87
C VAL A 110 14.17 -6.88 -7.11
N ASP A 111 15.12 -6.61 -6.23
CA ASP A 111 16.46 -7.20 -6.33
C ASP A 111 16.41 -8.69 -5.95
N VAL A 112 16.91 -9.57 -6.81
CA VAL A 112 17.05 -11.01 -6.50
C VAL A 112 17.94 -11.27 -5.29
N ASN A 113 18.85 -10.35 -4.97
CA ASN A 113 19.76 -10.42 -3.83
C ASN A 113 19.27 -9.60 -2.62
N ASP A 114 18.01 -9.12 -2.61
CA ASP A 114 17.48 -8.37 -1.48
C ASP A 114 17.59 -9.20 -0.18
N PRO A 115 18.22 -8.68 0.90
CA PRO A 115 18.36 -9.39 2.16
C PRO A 115 17.03 -9.86 2.77
N ALA A 116 15.90 -9.24 2.41
CA ALA A 116 14.57 -9.63 2.86
C ALA A 116 14.18 -11.06 2.42
N PHE A 117 14.79 -11.60 1.35
CA PHE A 117 14.58 -13.00 0.96
C PHE A 117 15.20 -13.99 1.94
N GLN A 118 16.29 -13.61 2.63
CA GLN A 118 16.94 -14.43 3.64
C GLN A 118 16.29 -14.25 5.03
N HIS A 119 15.63 -13.11 5.25
CA HIS A 119 14.99 -12.75 6.52
C HIS A 119 13.53 -12.32 6.30
N PRO A 120 12.62 -13.28 6.03
CA PRO A 120 11.21 -12.97 5.84
C PRO A 120 10.61 -12.42 7.15
N THR A 121 9.93 -11.28 7.06
CA THR A 121 9.39 -10.57 8.23
C THR A 121 7.94 -10.16 8.06
N LYS A 122 7.38 -10.22 6.84
CA LYS A 122 6.04 -9.67 6.56
C LYS A 122 4.96 -10.72 6.83
N PRO A 123 4.09 -10.52 7.84
CA PRO A 123 3.06 -11.50 8.16
C PRO A 123 1.92 -11.48 7.13
N ILE A 124 1.55 -12.65 6.62
CA ILE A 124 0.48 -12.87 5.63
C ILE A 124 -0.53 -13.91 6.13
N GLY A 125 -1.68 -13.99 5.47
CA GLY A 125 -2.71 -14.99 5.76
C GLY A 125 -3.37 -14.86 7.13
N SER A 126 -4.03 -15.94 7.55
CA SER A 126 -4.80 -16.09 8.80
C SER A 126 -3.91 -16.15 10.05
N PHE A 127 -4.52 -15.95 11.21
CA PHE A 127 -3.89 -16.23 12.51
C PHE A 127 -4.05 -17.69 12.87
N TYR A 128 -2.99 -18.27 13.40
CA TYR A 128 -2.90 -19.65 13.85
C TYR A 128 -2.53 -19.71 15.33
N THR A 129 -2.96 -20.78 15.99
CA THR A 129 -2.45 -21.17 17.31
C THR A 129 -0.97 -21.54 17.23
N LYS A 130 -0.32 -21.67 18.40
CA LYS A 130 1.08 -22.09 18.46
C LYS A 130 1.24 -23.52 17.93
N GLU A 131 0.28 -24.38 18.22
CA GLU A 131 0.27 -25.78 17.81
C GLU A 131 0.14 -25.90 16.27
N GLU A 132 -0.84 -25.22 15.67
CA GLU A 132 -1.03 -25.17 14.21
C GLU A 132 0.20 -24.58 13.51
N SER A 133 0.79 -23.54 14.09
CA SER A 133 2.02 -22.92 13.57
C SER A 133 3.16 -23.93 13.46
N LEU A 134 3.42 -24.69 14.53
CA LEU A 134 4.48 -25.71 14.55
C LEU A 134 4.21 -26.84 13.55
N GLU A 135 2.94 -27.17 13.30
CA GLU A 135 2.56 -28.15 12.28
C GLU A 135 2.81 -27.62 10.86
N MET A 136 2.49 -26.36 10.59
CA MET A 136 2.77 -25.72 9.29
C MET A 136 4.26 -25.57 9.01
N GLU A 137 5.06 -25.26 10.02
CA GLU A 137 6.54 -25.23 9.88
C GLU A 137 7.08 -26.60 9.47
N LYS A 138 6.58 -27.69 10.08
CA LYS A 138 7.03 -29.05 9.78
C LYS A 138 6.53 -29.59 8.45
N SER A 139 5.26 -29.36 8.13
CA SER A 139 4.60 -29.96 6.96
C SER A 139 4.83 -29.18 5.68
N GLN A 140 4.89 -27.84 5.75
CA GLN A 140 4.94 -26.95 4.59
C GLN A 140 6.24 -26.14 4.52
N GLY A 141 7.10 -26.20 5.54
CA GLY A 141 8.36 -25.45 5.58
C GLY A 141 8.16 -23.93 5.69
N TYR A 142 6.98 -23.48 6.13
CA TYR A 142 6.71 -22.06 6.32
C TYR A 142 7.51 -21.51 7.48
N THR A 143 7.85 -20.22 7.39
CA THR A 143 8.35 -19.46 8.54
C THR A 143 7.16 -18.80 9.22
N MET A 144 7.00 -19.00 10.51
CA MET A 144 5.90 -18.44 11.29
C MET A 144 6.42 -17.45 12.34
N VAL A 145 5.67 -16.37 12.60
CA VAL A 145 6.00 -15.42 13.67
C VAL A 145 4.77 -15.10 14.50
N GLU A 146 4.98 -14.83 15.79
CA GLU A 146 3.94 -14.32 16.69
C GLU A 146 3.64 -12.85 16.36
N ASP A 147 2.36 -12.51 16.16
CA ASP A 147 1.90 -11.19 15.73
C ASP A 147 1.13 -10.49 16.86
N ALA A 148 1.89 -9.91 17.79
CA ALA A 148 1.42 -8.99 18.84
C ALA A 148 0.28 -9.54 19.70
N GLY A 149 0.41 -10.78 20.18
CA GLY A 149 -0.56 -11.44 21.07
C GLY A 149 -1.82 -11.95 20.37
N ARG A 150 -1.92 -11.84 19.04
CA ARG A 150 -3.10 -12.25 18.27
C ARG A 150 -3.00 -13.66 17.68
N GLY A 151 -1.87 -14.33 17.91
CA GLY A 151 -1.54 -15.65 17.34
C GLY A 151 -0.32 -15.59 16.43
N TYR A 152 -0.09 -16.67 15.69
CA TYR A 152 1.02 -16.86 14.77
C TYR A 152 0.58 -16.66 13.33
N ARG A 153 1.46 -16.17 12.47
CA ARG A 153 1.18 -15.96 11.05
C ARG A 153 2.39 -16.35 10.22
N ARG A 154 2.12 -16.86 9.01
CA ARG A 154 3.16 -17.09 8.00
C ARG A 154 3.83 -15.78 7.65
N VAL A 155 5.16 -15.76 7.58
CA VAL A 155 5.91 -14.62 7.04
C VAL A 155 6.47 -14.93 5.67
N VAL A 156 6.56 -13.88 4.86
CA VAL A 156 7.21 -13.90 3.55
C VAL A 156 8.20 -12.74 3.44
N ALA A 157 9.05 -12.82 2.43
CA ALA A 157 10.00 -11.77 2.11
C ALA A 157 9.26 -10.46 1.77
N SER A 158 9.86 -9.33 2.16
CA SER A 158 9.36 -7.99 1.83
C SER A 158 10.47 -7.14 1.22
N PRO A 159 10.89 -7.45 -0.01
CA PRO A 159 11.95 -6.74 -0.69
C PRO A 159 11.50 -5.32 -1.06
N LYS A 160 12.48 -4.43 -1.24
CA LYS A 160 12.21 -3.04 -1.62
C LYS A 160 11.89 -2.94 -3.12
N PRO A 161 10.92 -2.09 -3.51
CA PRO A 161 10.60 -1.87 -4.91
C PRO A 161 11.70 -1.06 -5.60
N LEU A 162 12.24 -1.61 -6.69
CA LEU A 162 13.23 -0.93 -7.53
C LEU A 162 12.56 -0.10 -8.62
N ASP A 163 11.58 -0.70 -9.31
CA ASP A 163 10.90 -0.09 -10.46
C ASP A 163 9.50 -0.67 -10.66
N VAL A 164 8.66 0.02 -11.43
CA VAL A 164 7.35 -0.47 -11.87
C VAL A 164 7.43 -0.76 -13.37
N ILE A 165 7.14 -2.00 -13.77
CA ILE A 165 7.32 -2.44 -15.15
C ILE A 165 6.38 -1.67 -16.10
N GLU A 166 5.13 -1.46 -15.69
CA GLU A 166 4.10 -0.79 -16.49
C GLU A 166 4.16 0.75 -16.42
N LYS A 167 5.27 1.34 -15.94
CA LYS A 167 5.39 2.81 -15.75
C LYS A 167 5.09 3.63 -16.99
N GLU A 168 5.52 3.20 -18.18
CA GLU A 168 5.30 3.94 -19.42
C GLU A 168 3.80 3.99 -19.78
N SER A 169 3.07 2.90 -19.54
CA SER A 169 1.61 2.86 -19.71
C SER A 169 0.93 3.80 -18.71
N ILE A 170 1.38 3.80 -17.45
CA ILE A 170 0.84 4.68 -16.40
C ILE A 170 1.05 6.15 -16.78
N LEU A 171 2.25 6.52 -17.23
CA LEU A 171 2.59 7.87 -17.67
C LEU A 171 1.75 8.30 -18.88
N ALA A 172 1.54 7.41 -19.85
CA ALA A 172 0.69 7.68 -21.00
C ALA A 172 -0.77 7.95 -20.59
N LEU A 173 -1.34 7.16 -19.68
CA LEU A 173 -2.69 7.38 -19.17
C LEU A 173 -2.82 8.68 -18.37
N LEU A 174 -1.82 9.04 -17.58
CA LEU A 174 -1.79 10.32 -16.86
C LEU A 174 -1.73 11.51 -17.82
N LYS A 175 -0.96 11.40 -18.90
CA LYS A 175 -0.90 12.42 -19.96
C LYS A 175 -2.29 12.67 -20.57
N ASP A 176 -3.08 11.61 -20.75
CA ASP A 176 -4.47 11.67 -21.22
C ASP A 176 -5.49 12.01 -20.12
N LYS A 177 -5.01 12.51 -18.97
CA LYS A 177 -5.82 12.93 -17.84
C LYS A 177 -6.72 11.83 -17.29
N GLN A 178 -6.31 10.58 -17.36
CA GLN A 178 -7.00 9.50 -16.65
C GLN A 178 -6.64 9.51 -15.16
N ILE A 179 -7.53 8.94 -14.34
CA ILE A 179 -7.20 8.52 -12.98
C ILE A 179 -6.66 7.10 -13.08
N VAL A 180 -5.48 6.84 -12.52
CA VAL A 180 -4.84 5.52 -12.64
C VAL A 180 -4.82 4.82 -11.28
N ILE A 181 -5.25 3.56 -11.25
CA ILE A 181 -5.09 2.68 -10.09
C ILE A 181 -4.02 1.66 -10.48
N ALA A 182 -2.91 1.61 -9.74
CA ALA A 182 -1.75 0.80 -10.09
C ALA A 182 -1.01 0.33 -8.82
N ALA A 183 -0.06 -0.60 -9.00
CA ALA A 183 0.73 -1.20 -7.92
C ALA A 183 -0.13 -1.71 -6.74
N GLY A 184 -1.33 -2.23 -7.05
CA GLY A 184 -2.24 -2.76 -6.03
C GLY A 184 -1.59 -3.88 -5.22
N GLY A 185 -1.69 -3.80 -3.90
CA GLY A 185 -0.99 -4.69 -2.97
C GLY A 185 0.51 -4.44 -2.83
N GLY A 186 1.03 -3.34 -3.38
CA GLY A 186 2.47 -3.12 -3.55
C GLY A 186 3.00 -3.56 -4.91
N GLY A 187 2.15 -4.15 -5.76
CA GLY A 187 2.53 -4.74 -7.05
C GLY A 187 2.83 -6.23 -6.97
N ILE A 188 2.82 -6.90 -8.12
CA ILE A 188 3.24 -8.30 -8.23
C ILE A 188 4.78 -8.29 -8.24
N PRO A 189 5.45 -8.84 -7.22
CA PRO A 189 6.90 -8.84 -7.17
C PRO A 189 7.48 -9.72 -8.28
N VAL A 190 8.36 -9.13 -9.07
CA VAL A 190 9.09 -9.83 -10.13
C VAL A 190 10.59 -9.57 -10.02
N ILE A 191 11.37 -10.57 -10.41
CA ILE A 191 12.82 -10.45 -10.60
C ILE A 191 13.15 -10.58 -12.07
N ASP A 192 14.19 -9.88 -12.51
CA ASP A 192 14.76 -10.06 -13.84
C ASP A 192 15.84 -11.16 -13.79
N LYS A 193 15.68 -12.21 -14.60
CA LYS A 193 16.74 -13.16 -14.92
C LYS A 193 17.01 -13.12 -16.41
N VAL A 194 18.13 -12.49 -16.79
CA VAL A 194 18.63 -12.44 -18.16
C VAL A 194 17.59 -11.88 -19.15
N GLY A 195 16.93 -10.79 -18.76
CA GLY A 195 15.93 -10.08 -19.57
C GLY A 195 14.53 -10.68 -19.54
N SER A 196 14.29 -11.68 -18.69
CA SER A 196 12.98 -12.30 -18.50
C SER A 196 12.49 -12.08 -17.07
N LEU A 197 11.24 -11.60 -16.95
CA LEU A 197 10.61 -11.35 -15.66
C LEU A 197 10.01 -12.65 -15.10
N PHE A 198 10.27 -12.91 -13.82
CA PHE A 198 9.71 -14.04 -13.08
C PHE A 198 9.02 -13.56 -11.82
N GLY A 199 7.76 -13.97 -11.62
CA GLY A 199 7.06 -13.77 -10.36
C GLY A 199 7.74 -14.51 -9.22
N VAL A 200 7.77 -13.91 -8.03
CA VAL A 200 8.33 -14.51 -6.82
C VAL A 200 7.34 -14.43 -5.67
N ASP A 201 7.37 -15.40 -4.76
CA ASP A 201 6.51 -15.40 -3.57
C ASP A 201 7.07 -14.43 -2.51
N ALA A 202 6.76 -13.14 -2.69
CA ALA A 202 7.10 -12.07 -1.78
C ALA A 202 5.93 -11.08 -1.64
N VAL A 203 6.03 -10.15 -0.69
CA VAL A 203 5.08 -9.05 -0.53
C VAL A 203 5.84 -7.74 -0.45
N ILE A 204 5.69 -6.90 -1.46
CA ILE A 204 6.22 -5.54 -1.44
C ILE A 204 5.33 -4.70 -0.53
N ASP A 205 5.95 -3.92 0.35
CA ASP A 205 5.18 -2.99 1.17
C ASP A 205 4.57 -1.89 0.29
N LYS A 206 3.24 -1.73 0.37
CA LYS A 206 2.50 -0.79 -0.46
C LYS A 206 2.97 0.65 -0.30
N ASP A 207 3.44 1.05 0.87
CA ASP A 207 3.80 2.44 1.14
C ASP A 207 5.14 2.75 0.46
N PHE A 208 6.08 1.81 0.48
CA PHE A 208 7.30 1.89 -0.35
C PHE A 208 6.99 1.82 -1.85
N ALA A 209 6.05 0.97 -2.28
CA ALA A 209 5.62 0.95 -3.68
C ALA A 209 4.97 2.28 -4.11
N SER A 210 4.22 2.91 -3.20
CA SER A 210 3.63 4.24 -3.41
C SER A 210 4.71 5.32 -3.51
N ALA A 211 5.73 5.27 -2.66
CA ALA A 211 6.87 6.18 -2.73
C ALA A 211 7.64 6.03 -4.05
N LYS A 212 7.89 4.79 -4.48
CA LYS A 212 8.54 4.50 -5.77
C LYS A 212 7.67 4.96 -6.95
N MET A 213 6.35 4.72 -6.91
CA MET A 213 5.42 5.23 -7.90
C MET A 213 5.44 6.76 -7.96
N ALA A 214 5.45 7.43 -6.80
CA ALA A 214 5.49 8.88 -6.70
C ALA A 214 6.77 9.47 -7.29
N GLU A 215 7.91 8.81 -7.08
CA GLU A 215 9.18 9.15 -7.74
C GLU A 215 9.10 8.98 -9.25
N ILE A 216 8.62 7.82 -9.74
CA ILE A 216 8.51 7.49 -11.17
C ILE A 216 7.66 8.50 -11.93
N ILE A 217 6.53 8.92 -11.35
CA ILE A 217 5.61 9.85 -12.00
C ILE A 217 5.96 11.31 -11.72
N ASP A 218 7.05 11.61 -11.01
CA ASP A 218 7.39 12.96 -10.54
C ASP A 218 6.20 13.63 -9.82
N ALA A 219 5.56 12.92 -8.90
CA ALA A 219 4.44 13.43 -8.12
C ALA A 219 4.86 14.65 -7.30
N ASP A 220 3.97 15.63 -7.16
CA ASP A 220 4.17 16.80 -6.31
C ASP A 220 4.01 16.49 -4.82
N GLU A 221 3.23 15.44 -4.52
CA GLU A 221 2.99 15.01 -3.15
C GLU A 221 2.63 13.52 -3.08
N LEU A 222 3.21 12.83 -2.09
CA LEU A 222 2.82 11.48 -1.69
C LEU A 222 1.90 11.55 -0.48
N ILE A 223 0.71 10.94 -0.56
CA ILE A 223 -0.28 10.98 0.52
C ILE A 223 -0.63 9.57 0.96
N ILE A 224 -0.31 9.23 2.21
CA ILE A 224 -0.68 7.96 2.84
C ILE A 224 -1.92 8.18 3.71
N LEU A 225 -3.04 7.63 3.27
CA LEU A 225 -4.30 7.67 4.02
C LEU A 225 -4.42 6.42 4.90
N THR A 226 -4.50 6.65 6.21
CA THR A 226 -4.52 5.63 7.27
C THR A 226 -5.64 5.91 8.27
N ALA A 227 -5.65 5.21 9.41
CA ALA A 227 -6.69 5.29 10.45
C ALA A 227 -6.36 6.27 11.59
N VAL A 228 -5.27 7.02 11.50
CA VAL A 228 -4.84 7.99 12.53
C VAL A 228 -4.70 9.38 11.93
N ASP A 229 -5.07 10.38 12.70
CA ASP A 229 -5.07 11.78 12.27
C ASP A 229 -3.66 12.31 12.05
N TYR A 230 -2.72 11.91 12.90
CA TYR A 230 -1.30 12.25 12.84
C TYR A 230 -0.45 11.01 13.16
N VAL A 231 0.82 11.05 12.80
CA VAL A 231 1.85 10.23 13.42
C VAL A 231 2.05 10.73 14.85
N PHE A 232 2.14 9.80 15.80
CA PHE A 232 2.32 10.13 17.21
C PHE A 232 3.63 9.56 17.75
N LEU A 233 4.29 10.35 18.59
CA LEU A 233 5.28 9.84 19.56
C LEU A 233 4.53 9.33 20.80
N ASP A 234 5.12 8.35 21.48
CA ASP A 234 4.59 7.74 22.71
C ASP A 234 3.12 7.32 22.56
N PHE A 235 2.82 6.69 21.42
CA PHE A 235 1.48 6.30 21.02
C PHE A 235 0.79 5.40 22.05
N ASN A 236 -0.48 5.69 22.35
CA ASN A 236 -1.28 5.05 23.41
C ASN A 236 -0.72 5.21 24.83
N THR A 237 0.01 6.29 25.10
CA THR A 237 0.45 6.66 26.46
C THR A 237 -0.08 8.03 26.86
N PRO A 238 -0.06 8.39 28.16
CA PRO A 238 -0.41 9.74 28.61
C PRO A 238 0.46 10.85 28.01
N ASN A 239 1.67 10.53 27.53
CA ASN A 239 2.61 11.48 26.94
C ASN A 239 2.48 11.59 25.41
N GLN A 240 1.43 10.98 24.83
CA GLN A 240 1.24 10.94 23.39
C GLN A 240 1.28 12.34 22.76
N ARG A 241 2.19 12.55 21.79
CA ARG A 241 2.36 13.82 21.09
C ARG A 241 2.22 13.64 19.59
N ALA A 242 1.38 14.46 18.96
CA ALA A 242 1.21 14.48 17.51
C ALA A 242 2.40 15.15 16.82
N LEU A 243 2.92 14.53 15.76
CA LEU A 243 3.84 15.14 14.81
C LEU A 243 3.01 15.85 13.74
N LYS A 244 3.14 17.17 13.63
CA LYS A 244 2.43 17.97 12.62
C LYS A 244 3.30 18.19 11.40
N GLU A 245 4.26 19.09 11.48
CA GLU A 245 5.27 19.28 10.43
C GLU A 245 6.61 18.80 10.97
N VAL A 246 7.32 17.99 10.19
CA VAL A 246 8.64 17.42 10.54
C VAL A 246 9.55 17.37 9.32
N THR A 247 10.84 17.53 9.55
CA THR A 247 11.91 17.43 8.54
C THR A 247 12.51 16.03 8.50
N LEU A 248 13.28 15.72 7.45
CA LEU A 248 14.03 14.46 7.39
C LEU A 248 15.04 14.34 8.55
N SER A 249 15.71 15.44 8.91
CA SER A 249 16.68 15.44 10.01
C SER A 249 16.03 15.09 11.35
N GLU A 250 14.85 15.66 11.63
CA GLU A 250 14.11 15.35 12.86
C GLU A 250 13.65 13.89 12.88
N LEU A 251 13.18 13.36 11.74
CA LEU A 251 12.79 11.96 11.65
C LEU A 251 13.97 11.00 11.80
N ASP A 252 15.13 11.31 11.22
CA ASP A 252 16.35 10.52 11.40
C ASP A 252 16.74 10.40 12.88
N ASP A 253 16.58 11.48 13.65
CA ASP A 253 16.81 11.46 15.09
C ASP A 253 15.73 10.66 15.84
N LEU A 254 14.46 10.82 15.48
CA LEU A 254 13.34 10.07 16.08
C LEU A 254 13.42 8.57 15.78
N LEU A 255 13.96 8.18 14.63
CA LEU A 255 14.17 6.77 14.23
C LEU A 255 15.27 6.07 15.03
N LYS A 256 16.17 6.81 15.68
CA LYS A 256 17.14 6.23 16.64
C LYS A 256 16.42 5.72 17.90
N GLY A 257 15.24 6.26 18.19
CA GLY A 257 14.34 5.77 19.24
C GLY A 257 13.37 4.71 18.73
N ASN A 258 12.73 3.99 19.66
CA ASN A 258 11.72 2.97 19.33
C ASN A 258 10.29 3.54 19.30
N HIS A 259 10.10 4.74 18.74
CA HIS A 259 8.79 5.42 18.75
C HIS A 259 7.80 4.83 17.73
N PHE A 260 8.27 4.23 16.63
CA PHE A 260 7.43 3.77 15.54
C PHE A 260 7.44 2.25 15.40
N LYS A 261 6.25 1.64 15.41
CA LYS A 261 6.11 0.17 15.32
C LYS A 261 6.46 -0.36 13.92
N LYS A 262 7.36 -1.36 13.86
CA LYS A 262 7.86 -2.01 12.62
C LYS A 262 6.78 -2.58 11.69
N GLY A 263 5.66 -3.03 12.24
CA GLY A 263 4.56 -3.63 11.46
C GLY A 263 3.48 -2.65 10.99
N SER A 264 3.55 -1.36 11.34
CA SER A 264 2.47 -0.41 11.03
C SER A 264 2.96 0.97 10.62
N MET A 265 3.49 1.76 11.54
CA MET A 265 3.82 3.16 11.29
C MET A 265 5.23 3.35 10.74
N LEU A 266 6.19 2.52 11.15
CA LEU A 266 7.57 2.66 10.70
C LEU A 266 7.70 2.58 9.17
N PRO A 267 7.10 1.58 8.46
CA PRO A 267 7.21 1.52 7.00
C PRO A 267 6.61 2.75 6.29
N LYS A 268 5.59 3.38 6.87
CA LYS A 268 4.98 4.61 6.32
C LYS A 268 5.95 5.77 6.39
N ILE A 269 6.60 5.94 7.54
CA ILE A 269 7.59 6.99 7.77
C ILE A 269 8.78 6.78 6.84
N GLU A 270 9.34 5.56 6.80
CA GLU A 270 10.49 5.26 5.95
C GLU A 270 10.17 5.45 4.46
N ALA A 271 8.97 5.04 4.01
CA ALA A 271 8.51 5.28 2.65
C ALA A 271 8.39 6.78 2.33
N CYS A 272 7.74 7.57 3.20
CA CYS A 272 7.64 9.01 3.04
C CYS A 272 9.03 9.68 3.02
N MET A 273 9.93 9.30 3.93
CA MET A 273 11.30 9.80 3.95
C MET A 273 12.05 9.45 2.67
N SER A 274 11.87 8.24 2.13
CA SER A 274 12.50 7.83 0.88
C SER A 274 12.06 8.72 -0.29
N PHE A 275 10.76 9.02 -0.40
CA PHE A 275 10.21 9.91 -1.43
C PHE A 275 10.73 11.35 -1.26
N VAL A 276 10.64 11.91 -0.06
CA VAL A 276 11.06 13.29 0.23
C VAL A 276 12.57 13.44 -0.01
N LYS A 277 13.38 12.44 0.36
CA LYS A 277 14.82 12.45 0.12
C LYS A 277 15.16 12.45 -1.36
N ALA A 278 14.45 11.64 -2.16
CA ALA A 278 14.67 11.50 -3.59
C ALA A 278 14.20 12.73 -4.39
N THR A 279 13.05 13.30 -4.03
CA THR A 279 12.37 14.32 -4.86
C THR A 279 12.43 15.74 -4.28
N LYS A 280 12.74 15.88 -2.99
CA LYS A 280 12.61 17.13 -2.19
C LYS A 280 11.17 17.65 -2.08
N LYS A 281 10.19 16.85 -2.48
CA LYS A 281 8.76 17.17 -2.45
C LYS A 281 8.11 16.59 -1.18
N PRO A 282 7.04 17.20 -0.66
CA PRO A 282 6.46 16.81 0.63
C PRO A 282 5.71 15.48 0.57
N ALA A 283 5.65 14.79 1.70
CA ALA A 283 4.75 13.65 1.90
C ALA A 283 3.83 13.88 3.11
N VAL A 284 2.62 13.34 3.07
CA VAL A 284 1.63 13.50 4.13
C VAL A 284 1.10 12.14 4.58
N ILE A 285 1.09 11.92 5.90
CA ILE A 285 0.41 10.78 6.53
C ILE A 285 -0.80 11.33 7.29
N ALA A 286 -2.01 10.92 6.90
CA ALA A 286 -3.24 11.48 7.48
C ALA A 286 -4.36 10.44 7.58
N ASN A 287 -5.40 10.80 8.33
CA ASN A 287 -6.64 10.04 8.38
C ASN A 287 -7.42 10.22 7.08
N LEU A 288 -8.04 9.16 6.57
CA LEU A 288 -8.98 9.22 5.45
C LEU A 288 -10.06 10.30 5.64
N ASN A 289 -10.57 10.46 6.85
CA ASN A 289 -11.62 11.43 7.18
C ASN A 289 -11.15 12.89 7.10
N GLN A 290 -9.84 13.13 7.02
CA GLN A 290 -9.23 14.45 6.91
C GLN A 290 -8.48 14.63 5.58
N ALA A 291 -8.78 13.78 4.59
CA ALA A 291 -8.06 13.78 3.31
C ALA A 291 -8.11 15.15 2.61
N ASP A 292 -9.25 15.84 2.63
CA ASP A 292 -9.42 17.16 2.02
C ASP A 292 -8.50 18.24 2.63
N LEU A 293 -8.28 18.17 3.95
CA LEU A 293 -7.34 19.02 4.67
C LEU A 293 -5.89 18.57 4.44
N ALA A 294 -5.65 17.26 4.40
CA ALA A 294 -4.33 16.68 4.14
C ALA A 294 -3.79 17.07 2.75
N PHE A 295 -4.66 17.05 1.73
CA PHE A 295 -4.33 17.50 0.36
C PHE A 295 -3.91 18.97 0.25
N LYS A 296 -4.26 19.76 1.28
CA LYS A 296 -3.89 21.17 1.41
C LYS A 296 -2.78 21.40 2.41
N GLN A 297 -2.19 20.32 2.96
CA GLN A 297 -1.22 20.37 4.06
C GLN A 297 -1.74 21.11 5.31
N LEU A 298 -3.04 21.00 5.58
CA LEU A 298 -3.69 21.60 6.76
C LEU A 298 -4.01 20.58 7.86
N SER A 299 -3.84 19.29 7.58
CA SER A 299 -3.94 18.21 8.56
C SER A 299 -3.01 17.05 8.20
N GLY A 300 -2.79 16.15 9.15
CA GLY A 300 -1.82 15.06 9.00
C GLY A 300 -0.42 15.43 9.44
N THR A 301 0.47 14.44 9.41
CA THR A 301 1.90 14.64 9.55
C THR A 301 2.50 14.95 8.18
N ILE A 302 2.99 16.17 8.01
CA ILE A 302 3.64 16.68 6.81
C ILE A 302 5.15 16.50 6.99
N ILE A 303 5.74 15.71 6.09
CA ILE A 303 7.16 15.39 6.07
C ILE A 303 7.79 16.20 4.94
N LYS A 304 8.76 17.04 5.29
CA LYS A 304 9.50 17.91 4.37
C LYS A 304 10.99 17.56 4.40
N TYR A 305 11.73 18.06 3.41
CA TYR A 305 13.17 17.84 3.29
C TYR A 305 13.91 18.43 4.48
#